data_AF-A0A2R6MEQ7-F1
#
_entry.id   AF-A0A2R6MEQ7-F1
#
_cell.length_a   1.000
_cell.length_b   1.000
_cell.length_c   1.000
_cell.angle_alpha   90.00
_cell.angle_beta   90.00
_cell.angle_gamma   90.00
#
_symmetry.space_group_name_H-M   'P 1'
#
loop_
_entity.id
_entity.type
_entity.pdbx_description
1 polymer ?
#
loop_
_entity_poly.entity_id
_entity_poly.type
_entity_poly.pdbx_seq_one_letter_code
_entity_poly.pdbx_strand_id
1 'polypeptide(L)'
;MSHGEPGLKTFVREVLQNSNDARLDNDQPARVTFKLESLEGDEAIEYLTALDIETWSEHANLATDTESGKHIADAIKRIKDDEEIRVLTIEDENTEGLLGEENADESNFTALVRDVLFSSKSGDTAGGSYGLGKAVLWLYSGLSLVMFNSTLSEPEPKDQSPRLIGRTRLPTHKS
;
A
#
# COMPACT_ATOMS: atom_id res chain seq x y z
N MET A 1 -8.24 -14.18 -19.50
CA MET A 1 -8.63 -13.50 -18.25
C MET A 1 -7.45 -13.65 -17.31
N SER A 2 -6.69 -12.59 -17.02
CA SER A 2 -5.61 -12.69 -16.03
C SER A 2 -6.25 -12.85 -14.67
N HIS A 3 -5.94 -13.95 -13.99
CA HIS A 3 -6.18 -14.10 -12.58
C HIS A 3 -5.11 -13.29 -11.87
N GLY A 4 -5.45 -12.26 -11.09
CA GLY A 4 -4.47 -11.66 -10.17
C GLY A 4 -4.81 -10.30 -9.61
N GLU A 5 -5.03 -9.30 -10.47
CA GLU A 5 -5.23 -7.93 -10.00
C GLU A 5 -6.72 -7.65 -9.77
N PRO A 6 -7.13 -7.22 -8.57
CA PRO A 6 -8.47 -6.65 -8.39
C PRO A 6 -8.65 -5.53 -9.42
N GLY A 7 -9.80 -5.39 -10.08
CA GLY A 7 -10.05 -4.27 -11.00
C GLY A 7 -10.42 -2.98 -10.26
N LEU A 8 -10.25 -1.79 -10.86
CA LEU A 8 -10.33 -0.48 -10.18
C LEU A 8 -11.55 -0.32 -9.24
N LYS A 9 -12.70 -0.87 -9.64
CA LYS A 9 -13.92 -0.91 -8.84
C LYS A 9 -13.71 -1.60 -7.48
N THR A 10 -13.00 -2.72 -7.47
CA THR A 10 -12.64 -3.43 -6.24
C THR A 10 -11.75 -2.56 -5.38
N PHE A 11 -10.68 -1.96 -5.94
CA PHE A 11 -9.82 -1.06 -5.18
C PHE A 11 -10.58 0.07 -4.49
N VAL A 12 -11.41 0.79 -5.23
CA VAL A 12 -12.23 1.86 -4.65
C VAL A 12 -13.15 1.31 -3.56
N ARG A 13 -13.81 0.17 -3.80
CA ARG A 13 -14.71 -0.44 -2.81
C ARG A 13 -13.98 -0.80 -1.53
N GLU A 14 -12.85 -1.49 -1.61
CA GLU A 14 -12.11 -1.96 -0.44
C GLU A 14 -11.55 -0.78 0.37
N VAL A 15 -11.05 0.27 -0.29
CA VAL A 15 -10.61 1.51 0.37
C VAL A 15 -11.75 2.19 1.12
N LEU A 16 -12.92 2.34 0.47
CA LEU A 16 -14.09 2.95 1.10
C LEU A 16 -14.64 2.11 2.27
N GLN A 17 -14.59 0.78 2.15
CA GLN A 17 -14.99 -0.12 3.24
C GLN A 17 -14.06 0.02 4.45
N ASN A 18 -12.75 0.01 4.24
CA ASN A 18 -11.78 0.20 5.33
C ASN A 18 -11.99 1.55 6.06
N SER A 19 -12.19 2.63 5.32
CA SER A 19 -12.45 3.96 5.92
C SER A 19 -13.77 4.00 6.67
N ASN A 20 -14.83 3.37 6.15
CA ASN A 20 -16.12 3.30 6.82
C ASN A 20 -16.08 2.47 8.10
N ASP A 21 -15.35 1.36 8.09
CA ASP A 21 -15.20 0.48 9.26
C ASP A 21 -14.36 1.14 10.36
N ALA A 22 -13.40 1.99 9.98
CA ALA A 22 -12.57 2.77 10.90
C ALA A 22 -13.16 4.15 11.26
N ARG A 23 -14.41 4.45 10.89
CA ARG A 23 -15.03 5.75 11.15
C ARG A 23 -15.19 5.98 12.65
N LEU A 24 -14.87 7.19 13.10
CA LEU A 24 -15.11 7.62 14.48
C LEU A 24 -16.61 7.57 14.84
N ASP A 25 -16.91 7.21 16.08
CA ASP A 25 -18.28 7.24 16.61
C ASP A 25 -18.72 8.68 16.92
N ASN A 26 -19.09 9.40 15.87
CA ASN A 26 -19.61 10.76 15.93
C ASN A 26 -20.63 11.04 14.80
N ASP A 27 -21.18 12.26 14.77
CA ASP A 27 -22.19 12.68 13.79
C ASP A 27 -21.61 13.00 12.40
N GLN A 28 -20.30 12.95 12.21
CA GLN A 28 -19.65 13.24 10.94
C GLN A 28 -19.44 11.93 10.13
N PRO A 29 -19.57 11.98 8.80
CA PRO A 29 -19.25 10.83 7.95
C PRO A 29 -17.73 10.66 7.84
N ALA A 30 -17.27 9.43 7.59
CA ALA A 30 -15.93 9.25 7.03
C ALA A 30 -15.89 9.88 5.63
N ARG A 31 -14.80 10.58 5.31
CA ARG A 31 -14.60 11.17 3.98
C ARG A 31 -13.34 10.58 3.37
N VAL A 32 -13.44 10.14 2.12
CA VAL A 32 -12.29 9.66 1.36
C VAL A 32 -12.07 10.53 0.14
N THR A 33 -10.86 11.06 -0.02
CA THR A 33 -10.43 11.85 -1.17
C THR A 33 -9.34 11.08 -1.92
N PHE A 34 -9.54 10.88 -3.22
CA PHE A 34 -8.51 10.33 -4.12
C PHE A 34 -7.89 11.48 -4.90
N LYS A 35 -6.57 11.65 -4.80
CA LYS A 35 -5.79 12.62 -5.57
C LYS A 35 -4.81 11.85 -6.43
N LEU A 36 -4.80 12.14 -7.73
CA LEU A 36 -3.82 11.60 -8.66
C LEU A 36 -2.97 12.77 -9.14
N GLU A 37 -1.69 12.72 -8.79
CA GLU A 37 -0.73 13.79 -9.03
C GLU A 37 0.48 13.22 -9.78
N SER A 38 1.17 14.10 -10.50
CA SER A 38 2.35 13.75 -11.28
C SER A 38 3.52 14.59 -10.77
N LEU A 39 4.57 13.91 -10.31
CA LEU A 39 5.83 14.54 -9.95
C LEU A 39 6.73 14.52 -11.18
N GLU A 40 7.34 15.65 -11.51
CA GLU A 40 8.20 15.83 -12.68
C GLU A 40 9.47 16.62 -12.28
N GLY A 41 10.52 16.54 -13.10
CA GLY A 41 11.74 17.32 -12.91
C GLY A 41 12.39 17.09 -11.54
N ASP A 42 12.76 18.18 -10.86
CA ASP A 42 13.47 18.13 -9.57
C ASP A 42 12.67 17.37 -8.49
N GLU A 43 11.34 17.49 -8.48
CA GLU A 43 10.48 16.83 -7.50
C GLU A 43 10.49 15.30 -7.69
N ALA A 44 10.45 14.83 -8.94
CA ALA A 44 10.59 13.41 -9.25
C ALA A 44 11.98 12.88 -8.85
N ILE A 45 13.04 13.64 -9.12
CA ILE A 45 14.41 13.28 -8.77
C ILE A 45 14.58 13.17 -7.25
N GLU A 46 14.09 14.16 -6.50
CA GLU A 46 14.14 14.16 -5.04
C GLU A 46 13.36 12.96 -4.46
N TYR A 47 12.16 12.69 -4.99
CA TYR A 47 11.33 11.57 -4.55
C TYR A 47 12.02 10.22 -4.77
N LEU A 48 12.57 9.98 -5.97
CA LEU A 48 13.28 8.73 -6.30
C LEU A 48 14.56 8.56 -5.50
N THR A 49 15.27 9.66 -5.24
CA THR A 49 16.46 9.66 -4.40
C THR A 49 16.10 9.30 -2.96
N ALA A 50 15.02 9.86 -2.42
CA ALA A 50 14.54 9.55 -1.07
C ALA A 50 14.11 8.07 -0.92
N LEU A 51 13.64 7.44 -2.00
CA LEU A 51 13.31 6.02 -2.03
C LEU A 51 14.51 5.08 -2.22
N ASP A 52 15.70 5.62 -2.50
CA ASP A 52 16.87 4.84 -2.92
C ASP A 52 16.54 3.90 -4.10
N ILE A 53 15.91 4.46 -5.15
CA ILE A 53 15.38 3.67 -6.26
C ILE A 53 16.46 2.87 -7.01
N GLU A 54 17.73 3.29 -6.96
CA GLU A 54 18.82 2.58 -7.61
C GLU A 54 19.05 1.20 -6.99
N THR A 55 19.07 1.11 -5.65
CA THR A 55 19.14 -0.18 -4.93
C THR A 55 17.95 -1.08 -5.30
N TRP A 56 16.75 -0.50 -5.42
CA TRP A 56 15.55 -1.26 -5.79
C TRP A 56 15.60 -1.75 -7.23
N SER A 57 16.12 -0.91 -8.13
CA SER A 57 16.33 -1.22 -9.53
C SER A 57 17.29 -2.39 -9.69
N GLU A 58 18.44 -2.36 -9.00
CA GLU A 58 19.39 -3.48 -8.99
C GLU A 58 18.74 -4.77 -8.51
N HIS A 59 18.03 -4.73 -7.38
CA HIS A 59 17.38 -5.90 -6.81
C HIS A 59 16.26 -6.46 -7.69
N ALA A 60 15.43 -5.58 -8.27
CA ALA A 60 14.35 -5.98 -9.18
C ALA A 60 14.91 -6.61 -10.47
N ASN A 61 16.00 -6.05 -11.02
CA ASN A 61 16.67 -6.57 -12.21
C ASN A 61 17.29 -7.96 -11.98
N LEU A 62 17.77 -8.26 -10.77
CA LEU A 62 18.25 -9.60 -10.41
C LEU A 62 17.11 -10.62 -10.26
N ALA A 63 15.87 -10.15 -10.11
CA ALA A 63 14.69 -10.99 -9.86
C ALA A 63 13.69 -11.02 -11.02
N THR A 64 14.09 -10.61 -12.23
CA THR A 64 13.21 -10.53 -13.42
C THR A 64 12.64 -11.87 -13.88
N ASP A 65 13.23 -12.99 -13.43
CA ASP A 65 12.69 -14.33 -13.65
C ASP A 65 11.40 -14.58 -12.85
N THR A 66 11.08 -13.72 -11.88
CA THR A 66 9.82 -13.72 -11.15
C THR A 66 8.84 -12.69 -11.72
N GLU A 67 7.54 -12.98 -11.67
CA GLU A 67 6.50 -12.05 -12.12
C GLU A 67 6.58 -10.71 -11.38
N SER A 68 6.74 -10.75 -10.06
CA SER A 68 6.88 -9.56 -9.22
C SER A 68 8.14 -8.74 -9.53
N GLY A 69 9.27 -9.39 -9.82
CA GLY A 69 10.50 -8.68 -10.13
C GLY A 69 10.45 -8.02 -11.50
N LYS A 70 9.88 -8.72 -12.49
CA LYS A 70 9.60 -8.12 -13.78
C LYS A 70 8.65 -6.93 -13.67
N HIS A 71 7.57 -7.04 -12.89
CA HIS A 71 6.61 -5.95 -12.68
C HIS A 71 7.26 -4.69 -12.12
N ILE A 72 8.09 -4.81 -11.08
CA ILE A 72 8.79 -3.68 -10.47
C ILE A 72 9.84 -3.11 -11.44
N ALA A 73 10.62 -3.96 -12.12
CA ALA A 73 11.60 -3.50 -13.10
C ALA A 73 10.95 -2.72 -14.25
N ASP A 74 9.81 -3.20 -14.77
CA ASP A 74 9.02 -2.50 -15.79
C ASP A 74 8.45 -1.17 -15.26
N ALA A 75 8.04 -1.10 -13.99
CA ALA A 75 7.58 0.14 -13.36
C ALA A 75 8.71 1.18 -13.21
N ILE A 76 9.88 0.77 -12.73
CA ILE A 76 11.06 1.64 -12.61
C ILE A 76 11.48 2.14 -13.99
N LYS A 77 11.50 1.25 -14.99
CA LYS A 77 11.84 1.63 -16.36
C LYS A 77 10.87 2.69 -16.90
N ARG A 78 9.55 2.50 -16.73
CA ARG A 78 8.56 3.49 -17.16
C ARG A 78 8.77 4.86 -16.50
N ILE A 79 9.01 4.89 -15.19
CA ILE A 79 9.29 6.13 -14.47
C ILE A 79 10.52 6.84 -15.06
N LYS A 80 11.59 6.10 -15.38
CA LYS A 80 12.81 6.65 -16.00
C LYS A 80 12.58 7.13 -17.44
N ASP A 81 11.81 6.37 -18.23
CA ASP A 81 11.52 6.68 -19.64
C ASP A 81 10.56 7.89 -19.78
N ASP A 82 9.57 8.00 -18.90
CA ASP A 82 8.56 9.06 -18.91
C ASP A 82 9.01 10.33 -18.19
N GLU A 83 10.10 10.27 -17.41
CA GLU A 83 10.58 11.34 -16.52
C GLU A 83 9.47 11.89 -15.57
N GLU A 84 8.46 11.06 -15.29
CA GLU A 84 7.25 11.36 -14.51
C GLU A 84 6.99 10.25 -13.48
N ILE A 85 6.58 10.63 -12.27
CA ILE A 85 6.08 9.70 -11.25
C ILE A 85 4.62 10.02 -10.96
N ARG A 86 3.74 9.06 -11.22
CA ARG A 86 2.33 9.17 -10.82
C ARG A 86 2.14 8.71 -9.39
N VAL A 87 1.60 9.60 -8.56
CA VAL A 87 1.31 9.34 -7.16
C VAL A 87 -0.20 9.38 -6.96
N LEU A 88 -0.75 8.27 -6.45
CA LEU A 88 -2.12 8.20 -5.98
C LEU A 88 -2.14 8.41 -4.46
N THR A 89 -2.60 9.57 -4.03
CA THR A 89 -2.83 9.86 -2.61
C THR A 89 -4.28 9.54 -2.25
N ILE A 90 -4.47 8.78 -1.18
CA ILE A 90 -5.78 8.48 -0.61
C ILE A 90 -5.80 9.11 0.78
N GLU A 91 -6.68 10.08 0.96
CA GLU A 91 -6.89 10.71 2.27
C GLU A 91 -8.19 10.15 2.84
N ASP A 92 -8.12 9.50 4.01
CA ASP A 92 -9.28 9.16 4.82
C ASP A 92 -9.37 10.08 6.03
N GLU A 93 -10.51 10.76 6.16
CA GLU A 93 -10.77 11.73 7.22
C GLU A 93 -11.92 11.25 8.11
N ASN A 94 -11.89 11.68 9.38
CA ASN A 94 -12.86 11.30 10.42
C ASN A 94 -12.84 9.77 10.72
N THR A 95 -11.65 9.19 10.70
CA THR A 95 -11.37 7.80 11.06
C THR A 95 -10.48 7.73 12.31
N GLU A 96 -10.34 6.53 12.88
CA GLU A 96 -9.51 6.25 14.06
C GLU A 96 -8.00 6.40 13.78
N GLY A 97 -7.59 6.29 12.51
CA GLY A 97 -6.21 6.14 12.10
C GLY A 97 -5.66 4.73 12.36
N LEU A 98 -4.36 4.55 12.14
CA LEU A 98 -3.68 3.25 12.27
C LEU A 98 -3.35 2.91 13.73
N LEU A 99 -4.40 2.71 14.53
CA LEU A 99 -4.31 2.35 15.95
C LEU A 99 -3.73 0.95 16.19
N GLY A 100 -3.24 0.77 17.42
CA GLY A 100 -2.72 -0.48 17.96
C GLY A 100 -1.21 -0.64 17.82
N GLU A 101 -0.62 -1.50 18.66
CA GLU A 101 0.83 -1.69 18.70
C GLU A 101 1.35 -2.41 17.45
N GLU A 102 2.59 -2.11 17.06
CA GLU A 102 3.22 -2.73 15.89
C GLU A 102 3.38 -4.25 16.02
N ASN A 103 3.53 -4.72 17.27
CA ASN A 103 3.76 -6.12 17.62
C ASN A 103 2.50 -6.85 18.11
N ALA A 104 1.35 -6.19 18.14
CA ALA A 104 0.10 -6.83 18.54
C ALA A 104 -0.28 -7.96 17.57
N ASP A 105 -0.87 -9.03 18.09
CA ASP A 105 -1.34 -10.14 17.24
C ASP A 105 -2.47 -9.67 16.30
N GLU A 106 -3.37 -8.81 16.79
CA GLU A 106 -4.48 -8.26 16.01
C GLU A 106 -4.68 -6.76 16.35
N SER A 107 -4.47 -5.89 15.36
CA SER A 107 -4.77 -4.45 15.46
C SER A 107 -5.04 -3.84 14.08
N ASN A 108 -5.58 -2.61 14.03
CA ASN A 108 -5.75 -1.87 12.78
C ASN A 108 -4.40 -1.67 12.06
N PHE A 109 -3.34 -1.38 12.83
CA PHE A 109 -1.97 -1.33 12.33
C PHE A 109 -1.52 -2.67 11.74
N THR A 110 -1.56 -3.77 12.49
CA THR A 110 -1.03 -5.05 12.01
C THR A 110 -1.86 -5.59 10.84
N ALA A 111 -3.17 -5.35 10.86
CA ALA A 111 -4.07 -5.67 9.76
C ALA A 111 -3.65 -5.02 8.43
N LEU A 112 -3.35 -3.72 8.41
CA LEU A 112 -3.04 -3.02 7.17
C LEU A 112 -1.55 -3.13 6.78
N VAL A 113 -0.66 -3.09 7.76
CA VAL A 113 0.79 -2.96 7.57
C VAL A 113 1.51 -4.30 7.59
N ARG A 114 1.09 -5.27 8.42
CA ARG A 114 1.83 -6.53 8.62
C ARG A 114 1.18 -7.73 7.97
N ASP A 115 -0.15 -7.84 7.98
CA ASP A 115 -0.84 -8.99 7.41
C ASP A 115 -0.50 -9.10 5.92
N VAL A 116 0.22 -10.18 5.58
CA VAL A 116 0.44 -10.61 4.20
C VAL A 116 -0.65 -11.63 3.91
N LEU A 117 -1.75 -11.18 3.32
CA LEU A 117 -2.85 -12.08 2.95
C LEU A 117 -2.54 -12.81 1.64
N PHE A 118 -1.62 -13.77 1.72
CA PHE A 118 -1.76 -15.03 1.02
C PHE A 118 -1.63 -16.12 2.06
N SER A 119 -2.71 -16.38 2.81
CA SER A 119 -2.82 -17.70 3.41
C SER A 119 -2.84 -18.69 2.25
N SER A 120 -1.79 -19.47 2.09
CA SER A 120 -1.87 -20.76 1.41
C SER A 120 -2.85 -21.62 2.22
N LYS A 121 -4.15 -21.44 2.01
CA LYS A 121 -5.18 -22.40 2.39
C LYS A 121 -5.73 -22.98 1.10
N SER A 122 -5.04 -24.01 0.63
CA SER A 122 -5.64 -25.09 -0.15
C SER A 122 -6.83 -25.63 0.65
N GLY A 123 -8.02 -25.17 0.32
CA GLY A 123 -9.25 -25.57 0.99
C GLY A 123 -10.46 -24.85 0.41
N ASP A 124 -11.08 -25.48 -0.58
CA ASP A 124 -12.44 -25.18 -1.04
C ASP A 124 -13.39 -25.21 0.16
N THR A 125 -13.69 -24.05 0.75
CA THR A 125 -14.92 -23.69 1.50
C THR A 125 -14.67 -22.50 2.43
N ALA A 126 -14.67 -21.28 1.88
CA ALA A 126 -14.88 -20.07 2.67
C ALA A 126 -15.43 -18.95 1.76
N GLY A 127 -16.76 -18.81 1.73
CA GLY A 127 -17.45 -17.71 1.07
C GLY A 127 -17.38 -16.41 1.87
N GLY A 128 -16.16 -15.91 2.13
CA GLY A 128 -15.94 -14.64 2.80
C GLY A 128 -14.63 -14.01 2.31
N SER A 129 -14.70 -12.80 1.77
CA SER A 129 -13.59 -12.04 1.18
C SER A 129 -12.55 -11.53 2.18
N TYR A 130 -12.40 -12.20 3.33
CA TYR A 130 -11.65 -11.75 4.52
C TYR A 130 -10.13 -11.58 4.31
N GLY A 131 -9.61 -11.79 3.10
CA GLY A 131 -8.18 -11.65 2.81
C GLY A 131 -7.81 -10.76 1.62
N LEU A 132 -8.77 -10.37 0.77
CA LEU A 132 -8.41 -9.65 -0.46
C LEU A 132 -8.35 -8.14 -0.25
N GLY A 133 -9.17 -7.57 0.64
CA GLY A 133 -9.30 -6.11 0.81
C GLY A 133 -8.05 -5.39 1.30
N LYS A 134 -7.33 -6.00 2.25
CA LYS A 134 -6.09 -5.43 2.80
C LYS A 134 -4.93 -5.52 1.79
N ALA A 135 -5.00 -6.54 0.93
CA ALA A 135 -4.24 -6.82 -0.30
C ALA A 135 -3.89 -5.63 -1.20
N VAL A 136 -4.85 -4.73 -1.30
CA VAL A 136 -5.16 -4.08 -2.57
C VAL A 136 -4.31 -2.84 -2.82
N LEU A 137 -3.82 -2.18 -1.76
CA LEU A 137 -3.03 -0.96 -1.91
C LEU A 137 -1.71 -1.20 -2.65
N TRP A 138 -0.93 -2.20 -2.23
CA TRP A 138 0.36 -2.50 -2.88
C TRP A 138 0.20 -3.19 -4.23
N LEU A 139 -0.86 -3.99 -4.44
CA LEU A 139 -1.15 -4.60 -5.74
C LEU A 139 -1.48 -3.55 -6.82
N TYR A 140 -1.87 -2.34 -6.42
CA TYR A 140 -2.18 -1.24 -7.32
C TYR A 140 -1.02 -0.29 -7.58
N SER A 141 0.08 -0.43 -6.83
CA SER A 141 1.29 0.36 -7.03
C SER A 141 2.25 -0.40 -7.95
N GLY A 142 2.71 0.25 -9.03
CA GLY A 142 3.75 -0.31 -9.91
C GLY A 142 5.05 -0.67 -9.18
N LEU A 143 5.43 0.12 -8.16
CA LEU A 143 6.59 -0.17 -7.31
C LEU A 143 6.29 -1.13 -6.15
N SER A 144 5.06 -1.66 -6.07
CA SER A 144 4.55 -2.41 -4.90
C SER A 144 4.79 -1.69 -3.55
N LEU A 145 4.87 -0.36 -3.59
CA LEU A 145 5.15 0.53 -2.47
C LEU A 145 3.86 1.25 -2.04
N VAL A 146 3.66 1.35 -0.73
CA VAL A 146 2.64 2.19 -0.11
C VAL A 146 3.29 2.94 1.05
N MET A 147 3.02 4.23 1.13
CA MET A 147 3.39 5.07 2.27
C MET A 147 2.12 5.43 3.04
N PHE A 148 2.14 5.20 4.35
CA PHE A 148 1.08 5.58 5.26
C PHE A 148 1.53 6.75 6.12
N ASN A 149 0.70 7.78 6.23
CA ASN A 149 0.88 8.87 7.18
C ASN A 149 -0.43 9.03 7.95
N SER A 150 -0.48 8.57 9.20
CA SER A 150 -1.73 8.45 9.95
C SER A 150 -1.69 9.24 11.25
N THR A 151 -2.58 10.22 11.38
CA THR A 151 -2.91 10.82 12.67
C THR A 151 -3.83 9.88 13.45
N LEU A 152 -3.51 9.65 14.72
CA LEU A 152 -4.20 8.66 15.56
C LEU A 152 -5.24 9.38 16.42
N SER A 153 -6.46 8.83 16.51
CA SER A 153 -7.48 9.35 17.43
C SER A 153 -7.09 9.14 18.90
N GLU A 154 -6.44 8.02 19.19
CA GLU A 154 -5.98 7.61 20.53
C GLU A 154 -4.49 7.20 20.47
N PRO A 155 -3.55 8.17 20.47
CA PRO A 155 -2.13 7.86 20.34
C PRO A 155 -1.58 7.24 21.62
N GLU A 156 -1.03 6.02 21.51
CA GLU A 156 -0.36 5.32 22.62
C GLU A 156 0.99 4.75 22.14
N PRO A 157 2.12 5.21 22.72
CA PRO A 157 2.30 6.45 23.50
C PRO A 157 2.05 7.72 22.66
N LYS A 158 1.75 8.84 23.32
CA LYS A 158 1.29 10.12 22.69
C LYS A 158 2.24 10.72 21.64
N ASP A 159 3.51 10.37 21.69
CA ASP A 159 4.57 10.86 20.79
C ASP A 159 4.67 10.11 19.46
N GLN A 160 3.88 9.03 19.28
CA GLN A 160 3.90 8.24 18.05
C GLN A 160 2.90 8.69 16.98
N SER A 161 2.32 9.89 17.10
CA SER A 161 1.42 10.45 16.09
C SER A 161 1.98 11.74 15.48
N PRO A 162 1.97 11.89 14.13
CA PRO A 162 1.48 10.92 13.15
C PRO A 162 2.44 9.73 12.97
N ARG A 163 1.89 8.57 12.59
CA ARG A 163 2.68 7.39 12.20
C ARG A 163 3.00 7.46 10.71
N LEU A 164 4.30 7.54 10.39
CA LEU A 164 4.81 7.44 9.02
C LEU A 164 5.42 6.06 8.79
N ILE A 165 4.86 5.29 7.86
CA ILE A 165 5.28 3.92 7.59
C ILE A 165 5.36 3.70 6.08
N GLY A 166 6.51 3.21 5.60
CA GLY A 166 6.66 2.70 4.24
C GLY A 166 6.58 1.18 4.22
N ARG A 167 5.78 0.62 3.32
CA ARG A 167 5.74 -0.82 3.06
C ARG A 167 5.97 -1.08 1.58
N THR A 168 6.95 -1.90 1.27
CA THR A 168 7.18 -2.41 -0.08
C THR A 168 7.24 -3.93 -0.10
N ARG A 169 6.89 -4.54 -1.22
CA ARG A 169 7.08 -5.97 -1.47
C ARG A 169 8.10 -6.17 -2.58
N LEU A 170 9.35 -6.39 -2.20
CA LEU A 170 10.40 -6.73 -3.15
C LEU A 170 10.39 -8.23 -3.48
N PRO A 171 10.69 -8.60 -4.74
CA PRO A 171 10.82 -10.00 -5.16
C PRO A 171 12.03 -10.66 -4.49
N THR A 172 12.06 -11.99 -4.43
CA THR A 172 13.28 -12.74 -4.07
C THR A 172 13.92 -13.31 -5.33
N HIS A 173 15.24 -13.24 -5.43
CA HIS A 173 16.02 -13.94 -6.45
C HIS A 173 16.71 -15.14 -5.82
N LYS A 174 17.03 -16.16 -6.63
CA LYS A 174 17.88 -17.27 -6.16
C LYS A 174 19.33 -16.77 -6.13
N SER A 175 20.01 -17.01 -5.02
CA SER A 175 21.45 -16.78 -4.86
C SER A 175 22.29 -17.70 -5.76
#